data_AF-A0A2H0W546-F1
#
_entry.id   AF-A0A2H0W546-F1
#
_cell.length_a   1.000
_cell.length_b   1.000
_cell.length_c   1.000
_cell.angle_alpha   90.00
_cell.angle_beta   90.00
_cell.angle_gamma   90.00
#
_symmetry.space_group_name_H-M   'P 1'
#
loop_
_entity.id
_entity.type
_entity.pdbx_description
1 polymer ?
#
loop_
_entity_poly.entity_id
_entity_poly.type
_entity_poly.pdbx_seq_one_letter_code
_entity_poly.pdbx_strand_id
1 'polypeptide(L)'
;MIPTNQPIEKPKNNPYIISNSTNIWTLFPIYIIYAFISSFLVFLTSTGWSALILPFISIAFYIIIGVIMVAIVLIKKFVSKTKITIVKIPKKFILLVVAFQALVYLSMPGDCGDFICDFSNIFVYRIFDYFGIAHTIFISIFISIVQSLSGIFLATYIIGLSASLFHIIFNGKVIKIAKYIIIFIMLLGVPILIGLTKNIIETKSLEYKFSKLDPSICALIDTFDARYKCYENIIKETKDIEICDQIPDFNSSNVNYPEQMRDICYTYYPDNAKQPTPPEYCEKITLQQDYNRCLVRTAPAYKDQTICDKVKDDNYNSRDKCYLGVAEKTMQSDICSKIQSPDFSVLCYKRVVPINKNENNNQIDGWSTFRNNTYKYTIQYPDERKLLSNDFGVDAVQAQWVALGSFNIKKYEREYNLRQYPEVSFELDEYANLVWEYNKNDTNSNIDDKIVGELIKTTIDKKIAYQFTLTGSYVSYNGGYIINGEYLYTLISFDGAIYEIWFPTSNPENLQMLSTFSFIE
;
A
#
# COMPACT_ATOMS: atom_id res chain seq x y z
N MET A 1 15.68 -48.23 89.39
CA MET A 1 15.65 -46.77 89.17
C MET A 1 15.49 -46.53 87.68
N ILE A 2 14.36 -45.91 87.31
CA ILE A 2 14.01 -45.18 86.06
C ILE A 2 14.47 -45.77 84.72
N PRO A 3 13.55 -46.24 83.87
CA PRO A 3 13.84 -46.52 82.47
C PRO A 3 13.58 -45.31 81.54
N THR A 4 14.35 -45.28 80.45
CA THR A 4 13.99 -44.81 79.10
C THR A 4 13.67 -43.33 78.86
N ASN A 5 14.68 -42.60 78.38
CA ASN A 5 14.50 -41.49 77.43
C ASN A 5 14.47 -42.07 76.01
N GLN A 6 13.33 -41.97 75.32
CA GLN A 6 13.26 -42.14 73.87
C GLN A 6 13.59 -40.81 73.17
N PRO A 7 14.39 -40.80 72.09
CA PRO A 7 14.59 -39.63 71.26
C PRO A 7 13.39 -39.44 70.31
N ILE A 8 12.83 -38.24 70.31
CA ILE A 8 11.78 -37.79 69.40
C ILE A 8 12.37 -37.74 67.98
N GLU A 9 11.93 -38.63 67.09
CA GLU A 9 12.23 -38.56 65.65
C GLU A 9 11.52 -37.35 65.03
N LYS A 10 12.30 -36.43 64.45
CA LYS A 10 11.78 -35.34 63.61
C LYS A 10 11.20 -35.92 62.31
N PRO A 11 9.98 -35.55 61.89
CA PRO A 11 9.43 -35.97 60.61
C PRO A 11 10.29 -35.42 59.47
N LYS A 12 10.83 -36.32 58.63
CA LYS A 12 11.47 -35.96 57.37
C LYS A 12 10.43 -35.36 56.44
N ASN A 13 10.44 -34.03 56.30
CA ASN A 13 9.72 -33.32 55.25
C ASN A 13 10.23 -33.81 53.89
N ASN A 14 9.47 -34.72 53.27
CA ASN A 14 9.71 -35.13 51.89
C ASN A 14 9.19 -34.00 50.98
N PRO A 15 10.04 -33.33 50.18
CA PRO A 15 9.57 -32.30 49.28
C PRO A 15 8.64 -32.96 48.26
N TYR A 16 7.38 -32.53 48.25
CA TYR A 16 6.42 -32.89 47.21
C TYR A 16 6.95 -32.38 45.88
N ILE A 17 7.69 -33.23 45.16
CA ILE A 17 8.06 -32.97 43.76
C ILE A 17 6.76 -33.08 42.97
N ILE A 18 6.14 -31.93 42.67
CA ILE A 18 5.01 -31.83 41.74
C ILE A 18 5.53 -32.26 40.37
N SER A 19 5.43 -33.55 40.10
CA SER A 19 5.73 -34.16 38.82
C SER A 19 4.60 -33.76 37.87
N ASN A 20 4.83 -32.76 37.01
CA ASN A 20 3.95 -32.40 35.91
C ASN A 20 3.87 -33.55 34.89
N SER A 21 3.05 -34.55 35.19
CA SER A 21 2.71 -35.63 34.29
C SER A 21 1.36 -35.35 33.66
N THR A 22 1.35 -35.03 32.37
CA THR A 22 0.12 -34.84 31.60
C THR A 22 -0.36 -36.20 31.07
N ASN A 23 -1.66 -36.46 31.17
CA ASN A 23 -2.26 -37.66 30.62
C ASN A 23 -2.18 -37.61 29.08
N ILE A 24 -1.74 -38.71 28.45
CA ILE A 24 -1.63 -38.83 26.99
C ILE A 24 -2.97 -38.56 26.29
N TRP A 25 -4.07 -38.95 26.93
CA TRP A 25 -5.43 -38.73 26.42
C TRP A 25 -5.86 -37.26 26.45
N THR A 26 -5.20 -36.43 27.27
CA THR A 26 -5.38 -34.98 27.26
C THR A 26 -4.47 -34.32 26.22
N LEU A 27 -3.28 -34.88 25.98
CA LEU A 27 -2.33 -34.35 25.00
C LEU A 27 -2.84 -34.51 23.56
N PHE A 28 -3.45 -35.64 23.24
CA PHE A 28 -3.89 -35.96 21.88
C PHE A 28 -4.92 -34.97 21.31
N PRO A 29 -6.02 -34.60 22.01
CA PRO A 29 -6.95 -33.60 21.52
C PRO A 29 -6.32 -32.21 21.41
N ILE A 30 -5.42 -31.83 22.33
CA ILE A 30 -4.68 -30.56 22.25
C ILE A 30 -3.81 -30.53 20.98
N TYR A 31 -3.14 -31.63 20.66
CA TYR A 31 -2.34 -31.77 19.44
C TYR A 31 -3.18 -31.67 18.16
N ILE A 32 -4.37 -32.28 18.13
CA ILE A 32 -5.29 -32.19 16.99
C ILE A 32 -5.76 -30.74 16.78
N ILE A 33 -6.19 -30.06 17.85
CA ILE A 33 -6.61 -28.64 17.78
C ILE A 33 -5.46 -27.78 17.25
N TYR A 34 -4.25 -28.00 17.76
CA TYR A 34 -3.05 -27.30 17.32
C TYR A 34 -2.72 -27.55 15.83
N ALA A 35 -2.76 -28.81 15.38
CA ALA A 35 -2.51 -29.17 13.99
C ALA A 35 -3.53 -28.52 13.03
N PHE A 36 -4.79 -28.43 13.45
CA PHE A 36 -5.85 -27.78 12.70
C PHE A 36 -5.63 -26.26 12.59
N ILE A 37 -5.40 -25.57 13.72
CA ILE A 37 -5.12 -24.13 13.74
C ILE A 37 -3.88 -23.81 12.90
N SER A 38 -2.81 -24.60 13.04
CA SER A 38 -1.56 -24.38 12.31
C SER A 38 -1.74 -24.55 10.81
N SER A 39 -2.48 -25.57 10.37
CA SER A 39 -2.74 -25.79 8.94
C SER A 39 -3.66 -24.72 8.36
N PHE A 40 -4.63 -24.24 9.13
CA PHE A 40 -5.50 -23.14 8.73
C PHE A 40 -4.73 -21.81 8.61
N LEU A 41 -3.79 -21.53 9.51
CA LEU A 41 -2.92 -20.36 9.40
C LEU A 41 -2.03 -20.41 8.16
N VAL A 42 -1.49 -21.59 7.80
CA VAL A 42 -0.76 -21.77 6.54
C VAL A 42 -1.65 -21.48 5.33
N PHE A 43 -2.91 -21.94 5.37
CA PHE A 43 -3.87 -21.63 4.30
C PHE A 43 -4.14 -20.13 4.17
N LEU A 44 -4.40 -19.43 5.28
CA LEU A 44 -4.70 -18.00 5.28
C LEU A 44 -3.52 -17.12 4.83
N THR A 45 -2.30 -17.61 5.01
CA THR A 45 -1.07 -16.86 4.67
C THR A 45 -0.51 -17.21 3.30
N SER A 46 -1.04 -18.26 2.65
CA SER A 46 -0.63 -18.65 1.31
C SER A 46 -1.54 -18.02 0.25
N THR A 47 -0.99 -17.61 -0.89
CA THR A 47 -1.76 -17.08 -2.03
C THR A 47 -1.49 -17.89 -3.29
N GLY A 48 -2.44 -17.92 -4.24
CA GLY A 48 -2.28 -18.62 -5.51
C GLY A 48 -2.27 -20.14 -5.38
N TRP A 49 -1.48 -20.83 -6.22
CA TRP A 49 -1.44 -22.30 -6.26
C TRP A 49 -0.85 -22.94 -5.00
N SER A 50 0.03 -22.23 -4.30
CA SER A 50 0.60 -22.72 -3.03
C SER A 50 -0.43 -22.74 -1.91
N ALA A 51 -1.45 -21.87 -1.96
CA ALA A 51 -2.61 -21.92 -1.05
C ALA A 51 -3.42 -23.21 -1.20
N LEU A 52 -3.35 -23.87 -2.35
CA LEU A 52 -3.97 -25.18 -2.54
C LEU A 52 -3.07 -26.30 -2.01
N ILE A 53 -1.76 -26.26 -2.27
CA ILE A 53 -0.87 -27.41 -2.03
C ILE A 53 -0.33 -27.44 -0.59
N LEU A 54 0.10 -26.30 -0.04
CA LEU A 54 0.75 -26.22 1.27
C LEU A 54 -0.13 -26.69 2.44
N PRO A 55 -1.46 -26.43 2.47
CA PRO A 55 -2.31 -26.95 3.53
C PRO A 55 -2.36 -28.48 3.52
N PHE A 56 -2.39 -29.14 2.36
CA PHE A 56 -2.39 -30.59 2.29
C PHE A 56 -1.08 -31.19 2.79
N ILE A 57 0.06 -30.57 2.44
CA ILE A 57 1.38 -30.98 2.95
C ILE A 57 1.44 -30.80 4.47
N SER A 58 0.95 -29.66 4.99
CA SER A 58 0.87 -29.38 6.42
C SER A 58 0.02 -30.42 7.16
N ILE A 59 -1.19 -30.68 6.66
CA ILE A 59 -2.11 -31.68 7.25
C ILE A 59 -1.46 -33.07 7.23
N ALA A 60 -0.88 -33.49 6.11
CA ALA A 60 -0.20 -34.79 6.00
C ALA A 60 0.95 -34.91 7.00
N PHE A 61 1.75 -33.86 7.17
CA PHE A 61 2.84 -33.81 8.15
C PHE A 61 2.33 -33.99 9.59
N TYR A 62 1.28 -33.26 9.99
CA TYR A 62 0.72 -33.39 11.34
C TYR A 62 0.07 -34.76 11.58
N ILE A 63 -0.57 -35.36 10.56
CA ILE A 63 -1.11 -36.72 10.64
C ILE A 63 0.01 -37.74 10.89
N ILE A 64 1.11 -37.66 10.11
CA ILE A 64 2.25 -38.57 10.25
C ILE A 64 2.85 -38.49 11.66
N ILE A 65 3.08 -37.28 12.19
CA ILE A 65 3.58 -37.10 13.56
C ILE A 65 2.59 -37.66 14.58
N GLY A 66 1.29 -37.45 14.39
CA GLY A 66 0.25 -38.00 15.27
C GLY A 66 0.29 -39.53 15.31
N VAL A 67 0.39 -40.19 14.15
CA VAL A 67 0.51 -41.64 14.03
C VAL A 67 1.78 -42.16 14.72
N ILE A 68 2.92 -41.49 14.52
CA ILE A 68 4.18 -41.85 15.18
C ILE A 68 4.05 -41.74 16.71
N MET A 69 3.43 -40.68 17.23
CA MET A 69 3.21 -40.53 18.67
C MET A 69 2.33 -41.64 19.23
N VAL A 70 1.22 -41.97 18.57
CA VAL A 70 0.33 -43.07 18.98
C VAL A 70 1.07 -44.41 18.95
N ALA A 71 1.83 -44.69 17.88
CA ALA A 71 2.62 -45.92 17.77
C ALA A 71 3.64 -46.06 18.91
N ILE A 72 4.36 -44.98 19.25
CA ILE A 72 5.33 -44.97 20.38
C ILE A 72 4.62 -45.29 21.70
N VAL A 73 3.42 -44.74 21.93
CA VAL A 73 2.64 -44.99 23.14
C VAL A 73 2.16 -46.43 23.20
N LEU A 74 1.64 -46.97 22.08
CA LEU A 74 1.20 -48.35 21.99
C LEU A 74 2.35 -49.33 22.23
N ILE A 75 3.52 -49.09 21.62
CA ILE A 75 4.73 -49.88 21.84
C ILE A 75 5.13 -49.84 23.32
N LYS A 76 5.17 -48.65 23.94
CA LYS A 76 5.50 -48.51 25.37
C LYS A 76 4.50 -49.22 26.27
N LYS A 77 3.20 -49.12 25.98
CA LYS A 77 2.13 -49.81 26.70
C LYS A 77 2.27 -51.32 26.58
N PHE A 78 2.61 -51.81 25.40
CA PHE A 78 2.84 -53.23 25.15
C PHE A 78 4.08 -53.75 25.92
N VAL A 79 5.15 -52.97 25.95
CA VAL A 79 6.41 -53.35 26.63
C VAL A 79 6.30 -53.27 28.16
N SER A 80 5.59 -52.27 28.73
CA SER A 80 5.68 -52.02 30.18
C SER A 80 4.76 -52.86 31.05
N LYS A 81 3.81 -53.64 30.50
CA LYS A 81 2.78 -54.44 31.22
C LYS A 81 1.97 -53.71 32.32
N THR A 82 2.23 -52.43 32.57
CA THR A 82 1.57 -51.63 33.61
C THR A 82 0.33 -50.94 33.06
N LYS A 83 -0.74 -50.89 33.86
CA LYS A 83 -2.06 -50.38 33.44
C LYS A 83 -2.11 -48.88 33.09
N ILE A 84 -1.09 -48.09 33.46
CA ILE A 84 -1.08 -46.63 33.24
C ILE A 84 0.29 -46.21 32.70
N THR A 85 0.31 -45.73 31.45
CA THR A 85 1.54 -45.23 30.81
C THR A 85 1.60 -43.72 30.99
N ILE A 86 2.30 -43.28 32.04
CA ILE A 86 2.58 -41.85 32.23
C ILE A 86 3.74 -41.47 31.30
N VAL A 87 3.45 -40.68 30.27
CA VAL A 87 4.48 -40.18 29.35
C VAL A 87 4.93 -38.81 29.83
N LYS A 88 6.16 -38.75 30.36
CA LYS A 88 6.82 -37.47 30.65
C LYS A 88 7.32 -36.87 29.34
N ILE A 89 6.68 -35.80 28.89
CA ILE A 89 7.16 -35.02 27.75
C ILE A 89 8.21 -34.04 28.28
N PRO A 90 9.45 -34.09 27.78
CA PRO A 90 10.46 -33.13 28.22
C PRO A 90 10.06 -31.72 27.74
N LYS A 91 10.15 -30.72 28.62
CA LYS A 91 9.86 -29.31 28.28
C LYS A 91 10.62 -28.83 27.02
N LYS A 92 11.83 -29.36 26.81
CA LYS A 92 12.64 -29.09 25.61
C LYS A 92 11.96 -29.50 24.31
N PHE A 93 11.13 -30.54 24.31
CA PHE A 93 10.39 -30.97 23.12
C PHE A 93 9.26 -30.00 22.77
N ILE A 94 8.55 -29.47 23.77
CA ILE A 94 7.53 -28.42 23.55
C ILE A 94 8.20 -27.15 23.00
N LEU A 95 9.32 -26.75 23.60
CA LEU A 95 10.10 -25.61 23.12
C LEU A 95 10.60 -25.80 21.68
N LEU A 96 11.03 -27.02 21.32
CA LEU A 96 11.46 -27.38 19.98
C LEU A 96 10.32 -27.25 18.95
N VAL A 97 9.11 -27.71 19.30
CA VAL A 97 7.92 -27.60 18.43
C VAL A 97 7.55 -26.13 18.18
N VAL A 98 7.57 -25.30 19.22
CA VAL A 98 7.32 -23.85 19.10
C VAL A 98 8.41 -23.16 18.29
N ALA A 99 9.69 -23.47 18.52
CA ALA A 99 10.81 -22.90 17.77
C ALA A 99 10.77 -23.30 16.29
N PHE A 100 10.38 -24.54 15.98
CA PHE A 100 10.22 -25.00 14.61
C PHE A 100 9.08 -24.28 13.89
N GLN A 101 7.96 -24.00 14.57
CA GLN A 101 6.88 -23.20 13.98
C GLN A 101 7.28 -21.75 13.75
N ALA A 102 7.97 -21.14 14.72
CA ALA A 102 8.53 -19.80 14.53
C ALA A 102 9.49 -19.79 13.33
N LEU A 103 10.32 -20.83 13.18
CA LEU A 103 11.21 -20.97 12.02
C LEU A 103 10.42 -21.08 10.73
N VAL A 104 9.45 -22.00 10.60
CA VAL A 104 8.63 -22.17 9.38
C VAL A 104 7.92 -20.87 8.99
N TYR A 105 7.38 -20.14 9.98
CA TYR A 105 6.73 -18.85 9.75
C TYR A 105 7.72 -17.78 9.28
N LEU A 106 8.92 -17.72 9.89
CA LEU A 106 9.97 -16.78 9.53
C LEU A 106 10.72 -17.17 8.24
N SER A 107 10.68 -18.44 7.85
CA SER A 107 11.40 -19.02 6.72
C SER A 107 10.52 -19.28 5.50
N MET A 108 9.37 -18.60 5.37
CA MET A 108 8.64 -18.45 4.12
C MET A 108 8.94 -17.10 3.41
N PRO A 109 10.20 -16.76 3.05
CA PRO A 109 10.48 -15.69 2.11
C PRO A 109 10.41 -16.28 0.69
N GLY A 110 9.23 -16.26 0.05
CA GLY A 110 9.22 -16.71 -1.36
C GLY A 110 7.88 -16.84 -2.05
N ASP A 111 6.77 -17.00 -1.33
CA ASP A 111 5.43 -17.07 -1.93
C ASP A 111 4.60 -15.81 -1.62
N CYS A 112 5.29 -14.67 -1.66
CA CYS A 112 4.64 -13.39 -1.78
C CYS A 112 4.08 -13.34 -3.21
N GLY A 113 2.75 -13.47 -3.40
CA GLY A 113 2.14 -13.32 -4.72
C GLY A 113 2.61 -12.02 -5.40
N ASP A 114 2.56 -11.95 -6.73
CA ASP A 114 3.18 -10.89 -7.55
C ASP A 114 2.98 -9.46 -6.98
N PHE A 115 1.83 -9.18 -6.38
CA PHE A 115 1.51 -7.91 -5.73
C PHE A 115 2.34 -7.59 -4.47
N ILE A 116 2.75 -8.60 -3.69
CA ILE A 116 3.60 -8.45 -2.50
C ILE A 116 5.09 -8.49 -2.89
N CYS A 117 5.49 -9.19 -3.95
CA CYS A 117 6.87 -9.14 -4.43
C CYS A 117 7.23 -7.77 -5.02
N ASP A 118 6.35 -7.19 -5.83
CA ASP A 118 6.60 -5.88 -6.45
C ASP A 118 6.46 -4.73 -5.44
N PHE A 119 5.77 -4.95 -4.32
CA PHE A 119 5.48 -3.92 -3.31
C PHE A 119 5.72 -4.37 -1.86
N SER A 120 6.72 -5.22 -1.61
CA SER A 120 7.02 -5.79 -0.28
C SER A 120 7.19 -4.73 0.81
N ASN A 121 7.73 -3.57 0.43
CA ASN A 121 7.83 -2.38 1.28
C ASN A 121 6.43 -1.92 1.74
N ILE A 122 5.45 -1.82 0.83
CA ILE A 122 4.10 -1.29 1.08
C ILE A 122 3.26 -2.22 1.97
N PHE A 123 3.40 -3.54 1.83
CA PHE A 123 2.62 -4.49 2.64
C PHE A 123 2.96 -4.41 4.14
N VAL A 124 4.26 -4.40 4.44
CA VAL A 124 4.77 -4.23 5.81
C VAL A 124 4.38 -2.86 6.35
N TYR A 125 4.50 -1.80 5.53
CA TYR A 125 4.03 -0.46 5.90
C TYR A 125 2.54 -0.42 6.24
N ARG A 126 1.66 -1.03 5.43
CA ARG A 126 0.20 -1.04 5.68
C ARG A 126 -0.20 -1.83 6.92
N ILE A 127 0.49 -2.91 7.25
CA ILE A 127 0.26 -3.63 8.51
C ILE A 127 0.62 -2.74 9.70
N PHE A 128 1.75 -2.03 9.65
CA PHE A 128 2.15 -1.15 10.76
C PHE A 128 1.34 0.14 10.86
N ASP A 129 0.88 0.70 9.74
CA ASP A 129 -0.09 1.81 9.71
C ASP A 129 -1.44 1.37 10.31
N TYR A 130 -1.88 0.15 10.00
CA TYR A 130 -3.08 -0.43 10.61
C TYR A 130 -2.98 -0.57 12.14
N PHE A 131 -1.76 -0.70 12.68
CA PHE A 131 -1.50 -0.73 14.11
C PHE A 131 -1.07 0.62 14.71
N GLY A 132 -1.03 1.70 13.92
CA GLY A 132 -0.72 3.06 14.40
C GLY A 132 0.72 3.23 14.92
N ILE A 133 1.67 2.42 14.46
CA ILE A 133 3.06 2.47 14.95
C ILE A 133 3.87 3.45 14.09
N ALA A 134 4.16 4.63 14.65
CA ALA A 134 4.87 5.70 13.95
C ALA A 134 6.29 5.29 13.51
N HIS A 135 6.67 5.76 12.31
CA HIS A 135 7.93 5.48 11.63
C HIS A 135 9.16 5.73 12.51
N THR A 136 9.99 4.69 12.73
CA THR A 136 11.33 4.87 13.29
C THR A 136 12.38 4.07 12.52
N ILE A 137 13.60 4.59 12.52
CA ILE A 137 14.85 3.99 12.00
C ILE A 137 15.05 2.54 12.49
N PHE A 138 14.41 2.17 13.60
CA PHE A 138 14.40 0.83 14.17
C PHE A 138 13.85 -0.25 13.21
N ILE A 139 12.89 0.09 12.34
CA ILE A 139 12.22 -0.89 11.46
C ILE A 139 13.16 -1.39 10.36
N SER A 140 13.92 -0.48 9.72
CA SER A 140 14.91 -0.86 8.70
C SER A 140 16.06 -1.66 9.29
N ILE A 141 16.51 -1.31 10.50
CA ILE A 141 17.53 -2.05 11.24
C ILE A 141 17.02 -3.46 11.60
N PHE A 142 15.77 -3.58 12.02
CA PHE A 142 15.16 -4.87 12.38
C PHE A 142 15.08 -5.82 11.17
N ILE A 143 14.66 -5.34 9.99
CA ILE A 143 14.59 -6.15 8.76
C ILE A 143 15.97 -6.65 8.35
N SER A 144 17.00 -5.79 8.36
CA SER A 144 18.38 -6.20 8.04
C SER A 144 18.97 -7.18 9.06
N ILE A 145 18.65 -7.02 10.35
CA ILE A 145 19.08 -7.95 11.41
C ILE A 145 18.40 -9.31 11.22
N VAL A 146 17.09 -9.36 10.96
CA VAL A 146 16.36 -10.63 10.76
C VAL A 146 16.85 -11.38 9.52
N GLN A 147 17.12 -10.69 8.42
CA GLN A 147 17.69 -11.30 7.21
C GLN A 147 19.12 -11.83 7.42
N SER A 148 19.94 -11.12 8.21
CA SER A 148 21.31 -11.55 8.50
C SER A 148 21.34 -12.72 9.50
N LEU A 149 20.42 -12.74 10.46
CA LEU A 149 20.34 -13.78 11.48
C LEU A 149 19.70 -15.08 10.97
N SER A 150 18.79 -15.04 9.98
CA SER A 150 18.13 -16.25 9.47
C SER A 150 19.12 -17.27 8.90
N GLY A 151 20.16 -16.82 8.18
CA GLY A 151 21.25 -17.67 7.69
C GLY A 151 22.10 -18.27 8.82
N ILE A 152 22.37 -17.49 9.87
CA ILE A 152 23.13 -17.94 11.04
C ILE A 152 22.33 -18.95 11.87
N PHE A 153 21.02 -18.73 12.05
CA PHE A 153 20.12 -19.65 12.72
C PHE A 153 19.97 -20.97 11.96
N LEU A 154 19.90 -20.94 10.63
CA LEU A 154 19.87 -22.16 9.82
C LEU A 154 21.17 -22.96 9.95
N ALA A 155 22.32 -22.28 9.91
CA ALA A 155 23.63 -22.93 10.07
C ALA A 155 23.81 -23.52 11.47
N THR A 156 23.48 -22.77 12.52
CA THR A 156 23.54 -23.26 13.91
C THR A 156 22.50 -24.35 14.19
N TYR A 157 21.35 -24.33 13.52
CA TYR A 157 20.36 -25.40 13.54
C TYR A 157 20.89 -26.69 12.91
N ILE A 158 21.52 -26.62 11.73
CA ILE A 158 22.13 -27.79 11.07
C ILE A 158 23.23 -28.38 11.95
N ILE A 159 24.09 -27.54 12.52
CA ILE A 159 25.18 -27.96 13.41
C ILE A 159 24.62 -28.56 14.71
N GLY A 160 23.61 -27.94 15.33
CA GLY A 160 22.97 -28.41 16.56
C GLY A 160 22.18 -29.70 16.39
N LEU A 161 21.47 -29.87 15.26
CA LEU A 161 20.80 -31.12 14.92
C LEU A 161 21.83 -32.24 14.73
N SER A 162 22.94 -31.96 14.05
CA SER A 162 23.98 -32.95 13.79
C SER A 162 24.59 -33.49 15.10
N ALA A 163 24.88 -32.61 16.06
CA ALA A 163 25.42 -32.98 17.37
C ALA A 163 24.42 -33.76 18.24
N SER A 164 23.14 -33.36 18.20
CA SER A 164 22.06 -34.01 18.97
C SER A 164 21.71 -35.39 18.40
N LEU A 165 21.71 -35.53 17.06
CA LEU A 165 21.59 -36.81 16.37
C LEU A 165 22.79 -37.70 16.67
N PHE A 166 24.01 -37.17 16.68
CA PHE A 166 25.22 -37.95 17.02
C PHE A 166 25.10 -38.61 18.40
N HIS A 167 24.62 -37.87 19.40
CA HIS A 167 24.45 -38.40 20.76
C HIS A 167 23.35 -39.46 20.88
N ILE A 168 22.29 -39.39 20.06
CA ILE A 168 21.19 -40.36 20.04
C ILE A 168 21.60 -41.63 19.26
N ILE A 169 22.40 -41.48 18.22
CA ILE A 169 22.85 -42.58 17.34
C ILE A 169 23.85 -43.50 18.05
N PHE A 170 24.69 -42.98 18.95
CA PHE A 170 25.72 -43.77 19.64
C PHE A 170 25.24 -44.51 20.91
N ASN A 171 23.97 -44.41 21.29
CA ASN A 171 23.42 -45.22 22.37
C ASN A 171 22.93 -46.56 21.81
N GLY A 172 23.65 -47.65 22.12
CA GLY A 172 23.77 -48.91 21.34
C GLY A 172 22.52 -49.71 20.97
N LYS A 173 21.30 -49.24 21.26
CA LYS A 173 20.04 -49.87 20.84
C LYS A 173 19.34 -49.18 19.65
N VAL A 174 19.80 -47.99 19.23
CA VAL A 174 19.15 -47.16 18.17
C VAL A 174 19.79 -47.32 16.77
N ILE A 175 20.90 -48.07 16.68
CA ILE A 175 21.77 -48.18 15.49
C ILE A 175 21.02 -48.66 14.23
N LYS A 176 19.99 -49.51 14.37
CA LYS A 176 19.25 -50.01 13.20
C LYS A 176 18.38 -48.94 12.55
N ILE A 177 17.71 -48.08 13.31
CA ILE A 177 16.81 -47.04 12.77
C ILE A 177 17.63 -45.85 12.24
N ALA A 178 18.72 -45.49 12.92
CA ALA A 178 19.63 -44.44 12.48
C ALA A 178 20.22 -44.70 11.09
N LYS A 179 20.54 -45.97 10.76
CA LYS A 179 21.01 -46.35 9.42
C LYS A 179 20.00 -46.02 8.32
N TYR A 180 18.71 -46.31 8.53
CA TYR A 180 17.69 -46.03 7.52
C TYR A 180 17.42 -44.54 7.35
N ILE A 181 17.50 -43.73 8.42
CA ILE A 181 17.35 -42.28 8.35
C ILE A 181 18.52 -41.64 7.60
N ILE A 182 19.76 -42.10 7.86
CA ILE A 182 20.95 -41.61 7.14
C ILE A 182 20.85 -41.96 5.65
N ILE A 183 20.46 -43.19 5.31
CA ILE A 183 20.26 -43.61 3.91
C ILE A 183 19.18 -42.75 3.23
N PHE A 184 18.08 -42.44 3.94
CA PHE A 184 17.01 -41.59 3.42
C PHE A 184 17.47 -40.15 3.18
N ILE A 185 18.23 -39.56 4.12
CA ILE A 185 18.82 -38.22 3.96
C ILE A 185 19.83 -38.20 2.82
N MET A 186 20.64 -39.25 2.64
CA MET A 186 21.57 -39.32 1.51
C MET A 186 20.84 -39.48 0.17
N LEU A 187 19.77 -40.29 0.11
CA LEU A 187 19.03 -40.53 -1.13
C LEU A 187 18.16 -39.35 -1.57
N LEU A 188 17.61 -38.58 -0.64
CA LEU A 188 16.71 -37.47 -0.96
C LEU A 188 17.33 -36.09 -0.76
N GLY A 189 18.13 -35.93 0.29
CA GLY A 189 18.77 -34.65 0.62
C GLY A 189 19.84 -34.25 -0.38
N VAL A 190 20.67 -35.20 -0.84
CA VAL A 190 21.77 -34.90 -1.77
C VAL A 190 21.27 -34.47 -3.15
N PRO A 191 20.28 -35.13 -3.79
CA PRO A 191 19.73 -34.66 -5.06
C PRO A 191 19.07 -33.28 -4.97
N ILE A 192 18.37 -32.99 -3.86
CA ILE A 192 17.74 -31.68 -3.63
C ILE A 192 18.82 -30.59 -3.48
N LEU A 193 19.89 -30.85 -2.72
CA LEU A 193 21.03 -29.93 -2.59
C LEU A 193 21.77 -29.71 -3.92
N ILE A 194 21.91 -30.76 -4.74
CA ILE A 194 22.51 -30.64 -6.08
C ILE A 194 21.62 -29.81 -7.01
N GLY A 195 20.30 -30.01 -6.98
CA GLY A 195 19.35 -29.21 -7.75
C GLY A 195 19.37 -27.72 -7.36
N LEU A 196 19.39 -27.43 -6.06
CA LEU A 196 19.46 -26.05 -5.54
C LEU A 196 20.79 -25.37 -5.88
N THR A 197 21.92 -26.07 -5.76
CA THR A 197 23.24 -25.50 -6.09
C THR A 197 23.41 -25.25 -7.58
N LYS A 198 22.83 -26.09 -8.45
CA LYS A 198 22.86 -25.87 -9.91
C LYS A 198 22.14 -24.57 -10.31
N ASN A 199 20.94 -24.31 -9.77
CA ASN A 199 20.21 -23.06 -10.03
C ASN A 199 20.96 -21.81 -9.52
N ILE A 200 21.63 -21.91 -8.36
CA ILE A 200 22.41 -20.79 -7.79
C ILE A 200 23.67 -20.51 -8.63
N ILE A 201 24.31 -21.54 -9.18
CA ILE A 201 25.52 -21.38 -10.00
C ILE A 201 25.15 -20.81 -11.39
N GLU A 202 24.04 -21.25 -11.98
CA GLU A 202 23.57 -20.71 -13.27
C GLU A 202 23.18 -19.22 -13.16
N THR A 203 22.55 -18.81 -12.07
CA THR A 203 22.20 -17.39 -11.83
C THR A 203 23.43 -16.51 -11.61
N LYS A 204 24.42 -16.93 -10.80
CA LYS A 204 25.66 -16.15 -10.60
C LYS A 204 26.59 -16.12 -11.81
N SER A 205 26.59 -17.18 -12.63
CA SER A 205 27.35 -17.21 -13.88
C SER A 205 26.80 -16.23 -14.92
N LEU A 206 25.50 -15.94 -14.88
CA LEU A 206 24.87 -14.95 -15.74
C LEU A 206 25.28 -13.54 -15.32
N GLU A 207 25.23 -13.22 -14.02
CA GLU A 207 25.66 -11.91 -13.49
C GLU A 207 27.11 -11.55 -13.83
N TYR A 208 28.05 -12.52 -13.78
CA TYR A 208 29.46 -12.26 -14.11
C TYR A 208 29.72 -12.05 -15.61
N LYS A 209 28.91 -12.69 -16.48
CA LYS A 209 29.03 -12.56 -17.95
C LYS A 209 28.51 -11.22 -18.49
N PHE A 210 27.64 -10.53 -17.76
CA PHE A 210 27.14 -9.20 -18.14
C PHE A 210 28.16 -8.05 -17.95
N SER A 211 29.38 -8.35 -17.50
CA SER A 211 30.46 -7.36 -17.33
C SER A 211 31.08 -6.85 -18.64
N LYS A 212 30.68 -7.38 -19.80
CA LYS A 212 30.95 -6.74 -21.10
C LYS A 212 29.67 -6.06 -21.59
N LEU A 213 29.70 -4.73 -21.62
CA LEU A 213 28.67 -3.81 -22.15
C LEU A 213 28.48 -3.95 -23.68
N ASP A 214 28.44 -5.17 -24.20
CA ASP A 214 28.24 -5.47 -25.61
C ASP A 214 26.81 -5.99 -25.82
N PRO A 215 25.89 -5.19 -26.39
CA PRO A 215 24.50 -5.58 -26.57
C PRO A 215 24.33 -6.83 -27.45
N SER A 216 25.31 -7.14 -28.31
CA SER A 216 25.28 -8.34 -29.16
C SER A 216 25.27 -9.64 -28.35
N ILE A 217 25.77 -9.61 -27.11
CA ILE A 217 25.73 -10.75 -26.19
C ILE A 217 24.30 -11.02 -25.74
N CYS A 218 23.49 -9.98 -25.52
CA CYS A 218 22.10 -10.14 -25.10
C CYS A 218 21.29 -10.90 -26.16
N ALA A 219 21.53 -10.63 -27.45
CA ALA A 219 20.86 -11.32 -28.55
C ALA A 219 21.04 -12.86 -28.53
N LEU A 220 22.10 -13.37 -27.90
CA LEU A 220 22.39 -14.80 -27.78
C LEU A 220 21.62 -15.50 -26.65
N ILE A 221 20.85 -14.77 -25.84
CA ILE A 221 20.11 -15.34 -24.70
C ILE A 221 18.76 -15.88 -25.17
N ASP A 222 18.52 -17.18 -25.00
CA ASP A 222 17.32 -17.83 -25.54
C ASP A 222 16.01 -17.45 -24.85
N THR A 223 16.06 -17.09 -23.56
CA THR A 223 14.86 -16.73 -22.80
C THR A 223 14.57 -15.23 -22.87
N PHE A 224 13.30 -14.89 -23.10
CA PHE A 224 12.83 -13.50 -23.21
C PHE A 224 13.21 -12.67 -21.97
N ASP A 225 12.93 -13.17 -20.76
CA ASP A 225 13.16 -12.44 -19.52
C ASP A 225 14.64 -12.15 -19.25
N ALA A 226 15.52 -13.14 -19.48
CA ALA A 226 16.96 -12.94 -19.26
C ALA A 226 17.57 -12.03 -20.33
N ARG A 227 17.06 -12.11 -21.56
CA ARG A 227 17.43 -11.19 -22.64
C ARG A 227 17.00 -9.76 -22.32
N TYR A 228 15.77 -9.57 -21.83
CA TYR A 228 15.25 -8.26 -21.44
C TYR A 228 16.10 -7.63 -20.34
N LYS A 229 16.34 -8.37 -19.26
CA LYS A 229 17.20 -7.93 -18.16
C LYS A 229 18.61 -7.63 -18.62
N CYS A 230 19.14 -8.36 -19.60
CA CYS A 230 20.44 -8.06 -20.19
C CYS A 230 20.45 -6.67 -20.84
N TYR A 231 19.53 -6.38 -21.76
CA TYR A 231 19.45 -5.07 -22.41
C TYR A 231 19.16 -3.94 -21.41
N GLU A 232 18.23 -4.17 -20.48
CA GLU A 232 17.87 -3.22 -19.43
C GLU A 232 19.10 -2.81 -18.60
N ASN A 233 19.92 -3.78 -18.18
CA ASN A 233 21.14 -3.51 -17.44
C ASN A 233 22.16 -2.72 -18.26
N ILE A 234 22.35 -3.04 -19.55
CA ILE A 234 23.27 -2.29 -20.39
C ILE A 234 22.77 -0.84 -20.57
N ILE A 235 21.48 -0.63 -20.81
CA ILE A 235 20.88 0.71 -20.95
C ILE A 235 21.02 1.51 -19.66
N LYS A 236 20.80 0.89 -18.50
CA LYS A 236 20.94 1.54 -17.20
C LYS A 236 22.37 2.01 -16.94
N GLU A 237 23.36 1.20 -17.31
CA GLU A 237 24.79 1.51 -17.12
C GLU A 237 25.31 2.52 -18.16
N THR A 238 24.96 2.33 -19.44
CA THR A 238 25.46 3.17 -20.54
C THR A 238 24.69 4.47 -20.71
N LYS A 239 23.39 4.48 -20.37
CA LYS A 239 22.41 5.51 -20.73
C LYS A 239 22.39 5.77 -22.25
N ASP A 240 22.59 4.71 -23.03
CA ASP A 240 22.52 4.76 -24.48
C ASP A 240 21.18 4.18 -24.96
N ILE A 241 20.31 5.06 -25.46
CA ILE A 241 18.99 4.68 -25.97
C ILE A 241 19.08 3.96 -27.32
N GLU A 242 20.17 4.11 -28.08
CA GLU A 242 20.37 3.41 -29.36
C GLU A 242 20.52 1.90 -29.17
N ILE A 243 20.78 1.44 -27.94
CA ILE A 243 20.73 0.01 -27.59
C ILE A 243 19.33 -0.56 -27.86
N CYS A 244 18.26 0.22 -27.70
CA CYS A 244 16.91 -0.23 -28.04
C CYS A 244 16.77 -0.59 -29.54
N ASP A 245 17.50 0.07 -30.45
CA ASP A 245 17.52 -0.27 -31.88
C ASP A 245 18.23 -1.59 -32.16
N GLN A 246 19.08 -2.06 -31.24
CA GLN A 246 19.82 -3.32 -31.38
C GLN A 246 19.01 -4.53 -30.91
N ILE A 247 17.84 -4.33 -30.29
CA ILE A 247 16.96 -5.41 -29.87
C ILE A 247 16.33 -6.03 -31.13
N PRO A 248 16.63 -7.30 -31.46
CA PRO A 248 16.12 -7.92 -32.68
C PRO A 248 14.60 -8.13 -32.60
N ASP A 249 13.91 -7.84 -33.71
CA ASP A 249 12.48 -8.17 -33.87
C ASP A 249 12.30 -9.67 -33.73
N PHE A 250 11.57 -10.09 -32.69
CA PHE A 250 11.58 -11.48 -32.29
C PHE A 250 10.56 -12.29 -33.11
N ASN A 251 10.84 -12.71 -34.34
CA ASN A 251 9.91 -13.53 -35.13
C ASN A 251 9.68 -14.98 -34.60
N SER A 252 9.58 -15.19 -33.29
CA SER A 252 9.17 -16.46 -32.72
C SER A 252 7.67 -16.63 -32.89
N SER A 253 7.30 -17.50 -33.82
CA SER A 253 5.94 -17.96 -34.07
C SER A 253 5.24 -18.57 -32.85
N ASN A 254 5.93 -18.72 -31.72
CA ASN A 254 5.40 -19.30 -30.48
C ASN A 254 5.21 -18.29 -29.34
N VAL A 255 5.53 -17.00 -29.53
CA VAL A 255 5.31 -15.96 -28.52
C VAL A 255 4.40 -14.90 -29.12
N ASN A 256 3.21 -14.70 -28.52
CA ASN A 256 2.18 -13.78 -29.02
C ASN A 256 2.58 -12.29 -29.00
N TYR A 257 3.81 -11.93 -28.62
CA TYR A 257 4.20 -10.54 -28.33
C TYR A 257 5.64 -10.16 -28.71
N PRO A 258 6.07 -10.39 -29.95
CA PRO A 258 7.47 -10.17 -30.33
C PRO A 258 7.87 -8.70 -30.52
N GLU A 259 6.93 -7.83 -30.90
CA GLU A 259 7.16 -6.40 -31.11
C GLU A 259 7.30 -5.62 -29.79
N GLN A 260 6.94 -6.24 -28.65
CA GLN A 260 6.89 -5.55 -27.36
C GLN A 260 8.26 -5.20 -26.78
N MET A 261 9.31 -5.97 -27.07
CA MET A 261 10.56 -5.80 -26.34
C MET A 261 11.27 -4.47 -26.63
N ARG A 262 11.31 -4.10 -27.91
CA ARG A 262 11.86 -2.82 -28.37
C ARG A 262 10.98 -1.65 -27.89
N ASP A 263 9.68 -1.81 -27.96
CA ASP A 263 8.71 -0.79 -27.53
C ASP A 263 8.77 -0.53 -26.02
N ILE A 264 8.88 -1.59 -25.21
CA ILE A 264 9.10 -1.54 -23.77
C ILE A 264 10.42 -0.83 -23.47
N CYS A 265 11.49 -1.14 -24.22
CA CYS A 265 12.79 -0.50 -24.06
C CYS A 265 12.70 1.03 -24.13
N TYR A 266 12.07 1.56 -25.18
CA TYR A 266 11.87 3.01 -25.34
C TYR A 266 10.98 3.64 -24.26
N THR A 267 9.98 2.88 -23.81
CA THR A 267 8.99 3.34 -22.83
C THR A 267 9.55 3.45 -21.41
N TYR A 268 10.44 2.53 -21.03
CA TYR A 268 11.03 2.47 -19.68
C TYR A 268 12.45 3.04 -19.60
N TYR A 269 13.04 3.45 -20.73
CA TYR A 269 14.31 4.18 -20.76
C TYR A 269 14.39 5.32 -19.73
N PRO A 270 13.36 6.18 -19.53
CA PRO A 270 13.46 7.28 -18.57
C PRO A 270 13.64 6.87 -17.12
N ASP A 271 13.01 5.76 -16.73
CA ASP A 271 13.07 5.23 -15.37
C ASP A 271 14.49 4.69 -15.09
N ASN A 272 15.12 4.10 -16.10
CA ASN A 272 16.44 3.47 -16.00
C ASN A 272 17.59 4.47 -16.15
N ALA A 273 17.52 5.37 -17.13
CA ALA A 273 18.59 6.32 -17.43
C ALA A 273 18.51 7.62 -16.60
N LYS A 274 17.38 7.87 -15.92
CA LYS A 274 17.05 9.16 -15.28
C LYS A 274 17.10 10.33 -16.26
N GLN A 275 16.79 10.08 -17.54
CA GLN A 275 16.75 11.08 -18.60
C GLN A 275 15.49 10.86 -19.44
N PRO A 276 14.79 11.92 -19.85
CA PRO A 276 13.60 11.74 -20.66
C PRO A 276 13.94 11.18 -22.05
N THR A 277 13.13 10.26 -22.54
CA THR A 277 13.22 9.74 -23.91
C THR A 277 13.03 10.92 -24.88
N PRO A 278 13.95 11.17 -25.81
CA PRO A 278 13.72 12.21 -26.81
C PRO A 278 12.48 11.87 -27.66
N PRO A 279 11.62 12.87 -28.00
CA PRO A 279 10.32 12.61 -28.63
C PRO A 279 10.38 11.78 -29.92
N GLU A 280 11.46 11.91 -30.69
CA GLU A 280 11.72 11.16 -31.93
C GLU A 280 11.87 9.65 -31.71
N TYR A 281 12.29 9.20 -30.51
CA TYR A 281 12.36 7.78 -30.19
C TYR A 281 11.00 7.20 -29.82
N CYS A 282 10.06 8.01 -29.33
CA CYS A 282 8.69 7.55 -29.15
C CYS A 282 8.07 7.15 -30.50
N GLU A 283 8.44 7.80 -31.61
CA GLU A 283 7.94 7.49 -32.97
C GLU A 283 8.39 6.12 -33.48
N LYS A 284 9.37 5.47 -32.82
CA LYS A 284 9.81 4.10 -33.12
C LYS A 284 8.96 3.03 -32.43
N ILE A 285 8.09 3.41 -31.49
CA ILE A 285 7.23 2.48 -30.77
C ILE A 285 6.04 2.09 -31.64
N THR A 286 5.88 0.78 -31.86
CA THR A 286 4.82 0.24 -32.74
C THR A 286 3.48 0.07 -32.02
N LEU A 287 3.48 -0.32 -30.75
CA LEU A 287 2.28 -0.51 -29.95
C LEU A 287 1.72 0.84 -29.49
N GLN A 288 0.50 1.17 -29.92
CA GLN A 288 -0.15 2.46 -29.62
C GLN A 288 -0.21 2.80 -28.13
N GLN A 289 -0.41 1.79 -27.25
CA GLN A 289 -0.44 2.00 -25.81
C GLN A 289 0.91 2.44 -25.24
N ASP A 290 2.01 1.82 -25.69
CA ASP A 290 3.36 2.15 -25.26
C ASP A 290 3.83 3.46 -25.89
N TYR A 291 3.43 3.74 -27.15
CA TYR A 291 3.66 5.03 -27.82
C TYR A 291 3.06 6.18 -27.00
N ASN A 292 1.78 6.06 -26.61
CA ASN A 292 1.12 7.04 -25.76
C ASN A 292 1.82 7.17 -24.41
N ARG A 293 2.22 6.06 -23.78
CA ARG A 293 2.95 6.08 -22.50
C ARG A 293 4.28 6.82 -22.60
N CYS A 294 5.02 6.60 -23.69
CA CYS A 294 6.26 7.32 -23.98
C CYS A 294 6.03 8.82 -24.08
N LEU A 295 5.04 9.27 -24.85
CA LEU A 295 4.71 10.68 -25.01
C LEU A 295 4.28 11.35 -23.68
N VAL A 296 3.43 10.68 -22.89
CA VAL A 296 2.95 11.17 -21.58
C VAL A 296 4.11 11.43 -20.62
N ARG A 297 5.15 10.60 -20.66
CA ARG A 297 6.35 10.77 -19.82
C ARG A 297 7.30 11.84 -20.39
N THR A 298 7.36 11.93 -21.71
CA THR A 298 8.28 12.82 -22.42
C THR A 298 7.84 14.28 -22.34
N ALA A 299 6.57 14.59 -22.60
CA ALA A 299 6.09 15.96 -22.66
C ALA A 299 6.39 16.80 -21.41
N PRO A 300 6.14 16.32 -20.17
CA PRO A 300 6.43 17.09 -18.96
C PRO A 300 7.92 17.36 -18.75
N ALA A 301 8.77 16.43 -19.17
CA ALA A 301 10.22 16.56 -19.00
C ALA A 301 10.81 17.61 -19.96
N TYR A 302 10.27 17.70 -21.17
CA TYR A 302 10.62 18.73 -22.15
C TYR A 302 9.82 20.02 -21.99
N LYS A 303 8.81 20.04 -21.11
CA LYS A 303 7.89 21.18 -20.91
C LYS A 303 7.20 21.62 -22.20
N ASP A 304 6.94 20.68 -23.11
CA ASP A 304 6.39 20.95 -24.43
C ASP A 304 5.01 20.29 -24.57
N GLN A 305 3.98 21.13 -24.51
CA GLN A 305 2.59 20.69 -24.63
C GLN A 305 2.24 20.16 -26.02
N THR A 306 2.99 20.52 -27.08
CA THR A 306 2.72 20.03 -28.45
C THR A 306 2.98 18.53 -28.58
N ILE A 307 3.79 17.95 -27.69
CA ILE A 307 3.98 16.50 -27.59
C ILE A 307 2.68 15.82 -27.13
N CYS A 308 1.88 16.46 -26.27
CA CYS A 308 0.59 15.92 -25.84
C CYS A 308 -0.45 15.88 -26.96
N ASP A 309 -0.31 16.72 -27.99
CA ASP A 309 -1.16 16.66 -29.19
C ASP A 309 -0.89 15.45 -30.07
N LYS A 310 0.27 14.80 -29.92
CA LYS A 310 0.62 13.58 -30.62
C LYS A 310 0.02 12.32 -29.99
N VAL A 311 -0.54 12.38 -28.78
CA VAL A 311 -1.15 11.23 -28.08
C VAL A 311 -2.46 10.87 -28.79
N LYS A 312 -2.53 9.65 -29.36
CA LYS A 312 -3.71 9.18 -30.13
C LYS A 312 -4.54 8.23 -29.29
N ASP A 313 -5.87 8.27 -29.42
CA ASP A 313 -6.81 7.24 -28.92
C ASP A 313 -6.72 7.02 -27.40
N ASP A 314 -7.57 7.70 -26.63
CA ASP A 314 -7.40 7.89 -25.20
C ASP A 314 -8.46 7.20 -24.33
N ASN A 315 -8.73 5.92 -24.57
CA ASN A 315 -9.52 5.07 -23.66
C ASN A 315 -9.10 5.14 -22.16
N TYR A 316 -7.93 5.72 -21.85
CA TYR A 316 -7.38 5.86 -20.49
C TYR A 316 -7.02 7.30 -20.07
N ASN A 317 -7.56 8.33 -20.74
CA ASN A 317 -7.28 9.75 -20.48
C ASN A 317 -5.76 10.06 -20.53
N SER A 318 -5.04 9.39 -21.44
CA SER A 318 -3.58 9.55 -21.54
C SER A 318 -3.21 10.97 -21.97
N ARG A 319 -4.00 11.57 -22.86
CA ARG A 319 -3.79 12.95 -23.33
C ARG A 319 -3.95 13.95 -22.19
N ASP A 320 -4.99 13.80 -21.38
CA ASP A 320 -5.24 14.63 -20.19
C ASP A 320 -4.11 14.50 -19.15
N LYS A 321 -3.64 13.28 -18.88
CA LYS A 321 -2.47 13.05 -18.01
C LYS A 321 -1.20 13.71 -18.54
N CYS A 322 -1.00 13.69 -19.86
CA CYS A 322 0.12 14.38 -20.50
C CYS A 322 0.04 15.89 -20.22
N TYR A 323 -1.11 16.51 -20.53
CA TYR A 323 -1.32 17.94 -20.31
C TYR A 323 -1.18 18.34 -18.84
N LEU A 324 -1.75 17.56 -17.92
CA LEU A 324 -1.58 17.75 -16.47
C LEU A 324 -0.10 17.78 -16.08
N GLY A 325 0.69 16.80 -16.54
CA GLY A 325 2.11 16.74 -16.24
C GLY A 325 2.90 17.94 -16.79
N VAL A 326 2.58 18.39 -18.01
CA VAL A 326 3.22 19.60 -18.59
C VAL A 326 2.85 20.84 -17.79
N ALA A 327 1.57 21.01 -17.45
CA ALA A 327 1.09 22.13 -16.66
C ALA A 327 1.78 22.20 -15.29
N GLU A 328 1.91 21.06 -14.59
CA GLU A 328 2.62 20.98 -13.30
C GLU A 328 4.10 21.36 -13.39
N LYS A 329 4.78 20.98 -14.48
CA LYS A 329 6.22 21.28 -14.65
C LYS A 329 6.49 22.70 -15.13
N THR A 330 5.51 23.35 -15.75
CA THR A 330 5.61 24.71 -16.29
C THR A 330 4.96 25.76 -15.39
N MET A 331 4.07 25.36 -14.48
CA MET A 331 3.20 26.23 -13.71
C MET A 331 2.30 27.13 -14.60
N GLN A 332 1.91 26.64 -15.78
CA GLN A 332 1.09 27.35 -16.76
C GLN A 332 -0.36 26.86 -16.71
N SER A 333 -1.25 27.66 -16.11
CA SER A 333 -2.66 27.30 -15.87
C SER A 333 -3.50 27.26 -17.15
N ASP A 334 -3.11 27.95 -18.21
CA ASP A 334 -3.76 27.90 -19.51
C ASP A 334 -3.71 26.49 -20.12
N ILE A 335 -2.68 25.70 -19.80
CA ILE A 335 -2.59 24.29 -20.20
C ILE A 335 -3.72 23.45 -19.60
N CYS A 336 -4.18 23.77 -18.38
CA CYS A 336 -5.27 23.05 -17.73
C CYS A 336 -6.60 23.15 -18.50
N SER A 337 -6.80 24.21 -19.30
CA SER A 337 -7.99 24.35 -20.16
C SER A 337 -8.04 23.35 -21.33
N LYS A 338 -6.91 22.70 -21.66
CA LYS A 338 -6.82 21.69 -22.71
C LYS A 338 -7.18 20.28 -22.24
N ILE A 339 -7.35 20.09 -20.93
CA ILE A 339 -7.73 18.81 -20.32
C ILE A 339 -9.25 18.63 -20.47
N GLN A 340 -9.67 17.52 -21.07
CA GLN A 340 -11.08 17.23 -21.35
C GLN A 340 -11.81 16.64 -20.15
N SER A 341 -11.15 15.77 -19.38
CA SER A 341 -11.67 15.19 -18.15
C SER A 341 -11.83 16.27 -17.07
N PRO A 342 -13.05 16.48 -16.53
CA PRO A 342 -13.29 17.45 -15.47
C PRO A 342 -12.40 17.22 -14.24
N ASP A 343 -12.27 15.96 -13.81
CA ASP A 343 -11.46 15.59 -12.64
C ASP A 343 -10.00 15.99 -12.80
N PHE A 344 -9.39 15.71 -13.97
CA PHE A 344 -8.01 16.09 -14.24
C PHE A 344 -7.84 17.60 -14.42
N SER A 345 -8.85 18.30 -14.96
CA SER A 345 -8.82 19.75 -15.12
C SER A 345 -8.83 20.44 -13.75
N VAL A 346 -9.73 20.04 -12.86
CA VAL A 346 -9.78 20.51 -11.46
C VAL A 346 -8.46 20.21 -10.74
N LEU A 347 -7.94 18.99 -10.88
CA LEU A 347 -6.65 18.60 -10.29
C LEU A 347 -5.49 19.45 -10.83
N CYS A 348 -5.50 19.77 -12.13
CA CYS A 348 -4.50 20.61 -12.77
C CYS A 348 -4.52 22.02 -12.19
N TYR A 349 -5.67 22.70 -12.17
CA TYR A 349 -5.77 24.04 -11.59
C TYR A 349 -5.33 24.07 -10.12
N LYS A 350 -5.69 23.04 -9.35
CA LYS A 350 -5.27 22.89 -7.95
C LYS A 350 -3.75 22.80 -7.78
N ARG A 351 -3.02 22.18 -8.73
CA ARG A 351 -1.57 21.96 -8.64
C ARG A 351 -0.74 23.06 -9.31
N VAL A 352 -1.31 23.72 -10.32
CA VAL A 352 -0.59 24.62 -11.23
C VAL A 352 -0.75 26.08 -10.84
N VAL A 353 -1.91 26.47 -10.30
CA VAL A 353 -2.08 27.82 -9.73
C VAL A 353 -1.23 27.85 -8.46
N PRO A 354 -0.07 28.54 -8.47
CA PRO A 354 0.71 28.68 -7.27
C PRO A 354 -0.18 29.44 -6.29
N ILE A 355 -0.29 28.97 -5.05
CA ILE A 355 -0.71 29.85 -3.97
C ILE A 355 0.44 30.83 -3.74
N ASN A 356 0.70 31.71 -4.72
CA ASN A 356 1.62 32.83 -4.61
C ASN A 356 0.95 33.85 -3.70
N LYS A 357 0.98 33.56 -2.39
CA LYS A 357 0.80 34.57 -1.35
C LYS A 357 2.06 35.44 -1.34
N ASN A 358 2.19 36.33 -2.32
CA ASN A 358 3.10 37.46 -2.16
C ASN A 358 2.37 38.51 -1.31
N GLU A 359 2.88 38.78 -0.11
CA GLU A 359 2.22 39.59 0.92
C GLU A 359 1.89 41.04 0.50
N ASN A 360 2.30 41.51 -0.70
CA ASN A 360 2.33 42.93 -1.00
C ASN A 360 1.63 43.40 -2.30
N ASN A 361 0.88 42.56 -3.03
CA ASN A 361 -0.20 42.97 -3.97
C ASN A 361 -0.62 41.78 -4.85
N ASN A 362 -1.44 40.89 -4.32
CA ASN A 362 -1.97 39.72 -5.03
C ASN A 362 -3.02 40.08 -6.10
N GLN A 363 -2.98 41.25 -6.74
CA GLN A 363 -4.01 41.62 -7.72
C GLN A 363 -3.78 40.88 -9.04
N ILE A 364 -4.76 40.07 -9.46
CA ILE A 364 -4.78 39.47 -10.80
C ILE A 364 -5.21 40.55 -11.80
N ASP A 365 -4.49 40.70 -12.91
CA ASP A 365 -4.85 41.67 -13.95
C ASP A 365 -6.25 41.38 -14.51
N GLY A 366 -7.09 42.43 -14.59
CA GLY A 366 -8.50 42.31 -14.99
C GLY A 366 -9.44 41.76 -13.91
N TRP A 367 -8.96 41.67 -12.65
CA TRP A 367 -9.76 41.25 -11.51
C TRP A 367 -9.88 42.36 -10.47
N SER A 368 -11.09 42.49 -9.94
CA SER A 368 -11.44 43.36 -8.83
C SER A 368 -11.34 42.59 -7.51
N THR A 369 -10.97 43.28 -6.43
CA THR A 369 -10.98 42.70 -5.07
C THR A 369 -12.25 43.09 -4.34
N PHE A 370 -13.09 42.11 -4.01
CA PHE A 370 -14.14 42.29 -3.03
C PHE A 370 -13.56 42.15 -1.62
N ARG A 371 -13.83 43.12 -0.76
CA ARG A 371 -13.36 43.15 0.63
C ARG A 371 -14.56 43.31 1.55
N ASN A 372 -14.75 42.33 2.44
CA ASN A 372 -15.77 42.38 3.48
C ASN A 372 -15.09 42.56 4.84
N ASN A 373 -15.11 43.78 5.37
CA ASN A 373 -14.47 44.08 6.66
C ASN A 373 -15.24 43.50 7.85
N THR A 374 -16.56 43.38 7.75
CA THR A 374 -17.42 42.84 8.83
C THR A 374 -17.19 41.35 9.03
N TYR A 375 -17.07 40.61 7.93
CA TYR A 375 -16.80 39.18 7.94
C TYR A 375 -15.33 38.86 7.66
N LYS A 376 -14.46 39.87 7.77
CA LYS A 376 -13.00 39.73 7.73
C LYS A 376 -12.49 38.84 6.59
N TYR A 377 -12.95 39.03 5.35
CA TYR A 377 -12.41 38.32 4.20
C TYR A 377 -12.23 39.21 2.97
N THR A 378 -11.35 38.79 2.07
CA THR A 378 -11.23 39.30 0.71
C THR A 378 -11.31 38.17 -0.30
N ILE A 379 -11.81 38.46 -1.49
CA ILE A 379 -11.80 37.56 -2.64
C ILE A 379 -11.68 38.39 -3.90
N GLN A 380 -10.97 37.90 -4.91
CA GLN A 380 -10.91 38.54 -6.21
C GLN A 380 -11.90 37.89 -7.17
N TYR A 381 -12.40 38.69 -8.11
CA TYR A 381 -13.33 38.25 -9.14
C TYR A 381 -13.06 38.99 -10.45
N PRO A 382 -13.34 38.38 -11.61
CA PRO A 382 -13.16 39.05 -12.91
C PRO A 382 -14.03 40.32 -13.02
N ASP A 383 -13.47 41.40 -13.59
CA ASP A 383 -14.13 42.71 -13.67
C ASP A 383 -15.47 42.67 -14.44
N GLU A 384 -15.63 41.75 -15.38
CA GLU A 384 -16.88 41.55 -16.13
C GLU A 384 -18.02 40.97 -15.28
N ARG A 385 -17.74 40.41 -14.09
CA ARG A 385 -18.77 39.83 -13.23
C ARG A 385 -19.41 40.89 -12.35
N LYS A 386 -20.75 40.90 -12.37
CA LYS A 386 -21.54 41.70 -11.43
C LYS A 386 -21.56 41.03 -10.06
N LEU A 387 -21.12 41.75 -9.05
CA LEU A 387 -21.35 41.44 -7.64
C LEU A 387 -22.84 41.65 -7.33
N LEU A 388 -23.50 40.60 -6.87
CA LEU A 388 -24.90 40.60 -6.43
C LEU A 388 -24.94 40.29 -4.93
N SER A 389 -25.64 41.12 -4.14
CA SER A 389 -25.91 40.82 -2.73
C SER A 389 -27.43 40.87 -2.51
N ASN A 390 -27.98 39.76 -2.00
CA ASN A 390 -29.43 39.57 -1.93
C ASN A 390 -29.99 39.68 -0.49
N ASP A 391 -29.17 39.78 0.55
CA ASP A 391 -29.65 40.01 1.93
C ASP A 391 -28.75 41.02 2.69
N PHE A 392 -29.40 42.09 3.16
CA PHE A 392 -28.85 43.29 3.83
C PHE A 392 -27.83 44.14 3.06
N GLY A 393 -28.07 44.31 1.75
CA GLY A 393 -27.62 45.49 1.01
C GLY A 393 -26.33 45.31 0.20
N VAL A 394 -26.23 46.14 -0.84
CA VAL A 394 -25.07 46.28 -1.75
C VAL A 394 -23.81 46.82 -1.03
N ASP A 395 -23.95 47.16 0.25
CA ASP A 395 -22.89 47.72 1.07
C ASP A 395 -22.11 46.60 1.77
N ALA A 396 -20.79 46.56 1.57
CA ALA A 396 -19.87 45.52 2.04
C ALA A 396 -19.83 45.34 3.57
N VAL A 397 -20.58 46.17 4.31
CA VAL A 397 -20.65 46.21 5.77
C VAL A 397 -21.64 45.19 6.34
N GLN A 398 -22.62 44.68 5.56
CA GLN A 398 -23.73 43.91 6.15
C GLN A 398 -24.03 42.54 5.50
N ALA A 399 -23.57 42.29 4.27
CA ALA A 399 -23.98 41.12 3.49
C ALA A 399 -23.44 39.77 4.04
N GLN A 400 -24.26 39.05 4.82
CA GLN A 400 -23.98 37.66 5.26
C GLN A 400 -23.89 36.70 4.07
N TRP A 401 -24.47 37.10 2.93
CA TRP A 401 -24.50 36.34 1.69
C TRP A 401 -24.01 37.22 0.53
N VAL A 402 -22.96 36.76 -0.15
CA VAL A 402 -22.39 37.44 -1.32
C VAL A 402 -22.41 36.48 -2.51
N ALA A 403 -23.02 36.91 -3.61
CA ALA A 403 -23.07 36.16 -4.86
C ALA A 403 -22.26 36.89 -5.96
N LEU A 404 -21.30 36.21 -6.57
CA LEU A 404 -20.50 36.69 -7.69
C LEU A 404 -20.85 35.84 -8.92
N GLY A 405 -21.97 36.17 -9.57
CA GLY A 405 -22.59 35.30 -10.57
C GLY A 405 -23.13 34.01 -9.93
N SER A 406 -22.54 32.86 -10.28
CA SER A 406 -22.89 31.55 -9.72
C SER A 406 -22.07 31.15 -8.48
N PHE A 407 -21.06 31.96 -8.12
CA PHE A 407 -20.25 31.78 -6.92
C PHE A 407 -20.95 32.41 -5.71
N ASN A 408 -21.10 31.70 -4.60
CA ASN A 408 -21.76 32.24 -3.42
C ASN A 408 -20.92 32.00 -2.16
N ILE A 409 -20.93 32.97 -1.24
CA ILE A 409 -20.32 32.90 0.08
C ILE A 409 -21.40 33.19 1.11
N LYS A 410 -21.53 32.32 2.10
CA LYS A 410 -22.43 32.49 3.25
C LYS A 410 -21.66 32.33 4.56
N LYS A 411 -21.88 33.22 5.52
CA LYS A 411 -21.32 33.10 6.88
C LYS A 411 -22.42 32.64 7.85
N TYR A 412 -22.08 31.71 8.75
CA TYR A 412 -22.89 31.41 9.92
C TYR A 412 -22.16 31.91 11.18
N GLU A 413 -22.83 32.80 11.91
CA GLU A 413 -22.43 33.18 13.26
C GLU A 413 -23.08 32.23 14.27
N ARG A 414 -22.36 31.93 15.36
CA ARG A 414 -22.76 31.00 16.41
C ARG A 414 -24.12 31.34 17.07
N GLU A 415 -24.59 32.58 16.95
CA GLU A 415 -25.74 33.11 17.70
C GLU A 415 -27.09 33.10 16.94
N TYR A 416 -27.22 32.39 15.82
CA TYR A 416 -28.56 32.21 15.26
C TYR A 416 -29.40 31.28 16.14
N ASN A 417 -30.39 31.88 16.82
CA ASN A 417 -31.51 31.24 17.52
C ASN A 417 -32.34 30.35 16.56
N LEU A 418 -31.76 29.24 16.12
CA LEU A 418 -32.48 28.08 15.61
C LEU A 418 -33.27 27.50 16.78
N ARG A 419 -34.54 27.94 16.94
CA ARG A 419 -35.55 27.37 17.88
C ARG A 419 -34.98 26.48 18.98
N GLN A 420 -34.49 27.06 20.08
CA GLN A 420 -34.15 26.36 21.34
C GLN A 420 -33.56 24.95 21.19
N TYR A 421 -32.62 24.75 20.27
CA TYR A 421 -31.69 23.64 20.42
C TYR A 421 -30.62 24.09 21.43
N PRO A 422 -30.15 23.21 22.32
CA PRO A 422 -29.04 23.54 23.22
C PRO A 422 -27.88 24.07 22.37
N GLU A 423 -27.15 25.07 22.86
CA GLU A 423 -25.98 25.64 22.18
C GLU A 423 -24.95 24.53 21.91
N VAL A 424 -25.05 23.88 20.74
CA VAL A 424 -24.05 22.91 20.30
C VAL A 424 -23.05 23.68 19.46
N SER A 425 -21.89 23.99 20.07
CA SER A 425 -20.74 24.47 19.31
C SER A 425 -20.11 23.28 18.59
N PHE A 426 -20.29 23.20 17.28
CA PHE A 426 -19.61 22.19 16.46
C PHE A 426 -18.19 22.65 16.14
N GLU A 427 -17.22 21.74 16.28
CA GLU A 427 -15.92 21.90 15.65
C GLU A 427 -16.08 21.83 14.12
N LEU A 428 -15.17 22.46 13.36
CA LEU A 428 -15.32 22.59 11.90
C LEU A 428 -15.41 21.23 11.19
N ASP A 429 -14.70 20.22 11.68
CA ASP A 429 -14.71 18.86 11.13
C ASP A 429 -16.02 18.12 11.41
N GLU A 430 -16.59 18.28 12.60
CA GLU A 430 -17.90 17.74 12.95
C GLU A 430 -19.00 18.40 12.11
N TYR A 431 -18.95 19.73 11.97
CA TYR A 431 -19.89 20.46 11.11
C TYR A 431 -19.77 20.04 9.64
N ALA A 432 -18.54 19.90 9.13
CA ALA A 432 -18.31 19.47 7.76
C ALA A 432 -18.82 18.06 7.48
N ASN A 433 -18.58 17.11 8.39
CA ASN A 433 -19.13 15.76 8.30
C ASN A 433 -20.66 15.77 8.34
N LEU A 434 -21.27 16.59 9.20
CA LEU A 434 -22.72 16.70 9.30
C LEU A 434 -23.35 17.26 8.01
N VAL A 435 -22.78 18.32 7.43
CA VAL A 435 -23.23 18.89 6.15
C VAL A 435 -23.07 17.89 5.00
N TRP A 436 -21.96 17.16 4.98
CA TRP A 436 -21.68 16.14 3.97
C TRP A 436 -22.64 14.94 4.08
N GLU A 437 -22.79 14.36 5.26
CA GLU A 437 -23.73 13.25 5.52
C GLU A 437 -25.17 13.67 5.26
N TYR A 438 -25.56 14.89 5.60
CA TYR A 438 -26.88 15.42 5.28
C TYR A 438 -27.12 15.43 3.76
N ASN A 439 -26.15 15.93 2.98
CA ASN A 439 -26.28 15.94 1.53
C ASN A 439 -26.26 14.52 0.93
N LYS A 440 -25.44 13.62 1.49
CA LYS A 440 -25.28 12.25 1.01
C LYS A 440 -26.51 11.38 1.25
N ASN A 441 -27.20 11.59 2.38
CA ASN A 441 -28.39 10.82 2.77
C ASN A 441 -29.72 11.46 2.35
N ASP A 442 -29.67 12.62 1.69
CA ASP A 442 -30.87 13.29 1.18
C ASP A 442 -31.44 12.54 -0.03
N THR A 443 -32.59 11.91 0.18
CA THR A 443 -33.32 11.11 -0.83
C THR A 443 -34.41 11.91 -1.54
N ASN A 444 -34.26 13.23 -1.70
CA ASN A 444 -35.26 14.04 -2.39
C ASN A 444 -35.47 13.52 -3.83
N SER A 445 -36.64 12.91 -4.08
CA SER A 445 -37.00 12.28 -5.35
C SER A 445 -37.15 13.24 -6.52
N ASN A 446 -37.01 14.56 -6.30
CA ASN A 446 -37.05 15.54 -7.38
C ASN A 446 -35.68 15.76 -8.02
N ILE A 447 -34.63 15.08 -7.56
CA ILE A 447 -33.28 15.18 -8.13
C ILE A 447 -32.73 13.78 -8.37
N ASP A 448 -32.98 13.29 -9.58
CA ASP A 448 -32.66 11.91 -9.98
C ASP A 448 -31.14 11.63 -10.07
N ASP A 449 -30.30 12.69 -10.12
CA ASP A 449 -28.85 12.60 -10.37
C ASP A 449 -28.00 13.27 -9.28
N LYS A 450 -28.43 13.22 -8.01
CA LYS A 450 -27.64 13.75 -6.89
C LYS A 450 -26.43 12.86 -6.60
N ILE A 451 -25.24 13.41 -6.75
CA ILE A 451 -23.95 12.77 -6.46
C ILE A 451 -23.23 13.67 -5.47
N VAL A 452 -22.80 13.08 -4.36
CA VAL A 452 -21.97 13.75 -3.35
C VAL A 452 -20.58 13.14 -3.39
N GLY A 453 -19.60 13.94 -3.79
CA GLY A 453 -18.19 13.54 -3.81
C GLY A 453 -17.64 13.27 -2.41
N GLU A 454 -16.42 12.74 -2.32
CA GLU A 454 -15.76 12.52 -1.04
C GLU A 454 -15.48 13.82 -0.29
N LEU A 455 -15.54 13.77 1.04
CA LEU A 455 -15.15 14.89 1.90
C LEU A 455 -13.62 14.94 2.03
N ILE A 456 -13.03 16.01 1.49
CA ILE A 456 -11.58 16.21 1.42
C ILE A 456 -11.16 17.32 2.38
N LYS A 457 -10.22 17.02 3.27
CA LYS A 457 -9.54 18.03 4.09
C LYS A 457 -8.47 18.75 3.27
N THR A 458 -8.49 20.08 3.32
CA THR A 458 -7.55 20.95 2.59
C THR A 458 -7.15 22.16 3.44
N THR A 459 -6.38 23.08 2.87
CA THR A 459 -6.06 24.37 3.47
C THR A 459 -6.31 25.51 2.51
N ILE A 460 -7.01 26.55 2.96
CA ILE A 460 -7.21 27.81 2.23
C ILE A 460 -6.74 28.92 3.16
N ASP A 461 -5.95 29.84 2.62
CA ASP A 461 -5.38 30.93 3.41
C ASP A 461 -4.61 30.48 4.69
N LYS A 462 -3.94 29.31 4.65
CA LYS A 462 -3.30 28.65 5.82
C LYS A 462 -4.28 28.22 6.93
N LYS A 463 -5.60 28.27 6.71
CA LYS A 463 -6.62 27.73 7.62
C LYS A 463 -7.11 26.38 7.10
N ILE A 464 -7.52 25.50 8.01
CA ILE A 464 -8.12 24.20 7.65
C ILE A 464 -9.47 24.46 6.99
N ALA A 465 -9.70 23.79 5.86
CA ALA A 465 -10.98 23.79 5.16
C ALA A 465 -11.37 22.35 4.78
N TYR A 466 -12.66 22.12 4.56
CA TYR A 466 -13.22 20.87 4.08
C TYR A 466 -13.96 21.11 2.77
N GLN A 467 -13.77 20.23 1.80
CA GLN A 467 -14.34 20.36 0.46
C GLN A 467 -15.03 19.07 0.02
N PHE A 468 -16.12 19.17 -0.72
CA PHE A 468 -16.73 18.05 -1.42
C PHE A 468 -17.47 18.56 -2.66
N THR A 469 -17.65 17.71 -3.66
CA THR A 469 -18.46 18.05 -4.85
C THR A 469 -19.90 17.62 -4.66
N LEU A 470 -20.81 18.33 -5.33
CA LEU A 470 -22.24 18.13 -5.20
C LEU A 470 -22.91 18.38 -6.54
N THR A 471 -23.54 17.36 -7.14
CA THR A 471 -24.45 17.53 -8.27
C THR A 471 -25.88 17.59 -7.77
N GLY A 472 -26.72 18.46 -8.34
CA GLY A 472 -28.16 18.37 -8.13
C GLY A 472 -28.58 18.40 -6.66
N SER A 473 -28.33 19.52 -5.96
CA SER A 473 -28.74 19.66 -4.55
C SER A 473 -30.00 20.49 -4.38
N TYR A 474 -30.76 20.13 -3.35
CA TYR A 474 -31.81 20.93 -2.73
C TYR A 474 -31.35 21.32 -1.32
N VAL A 475 -30.97 22.57 -1.12
CA VAL A 475 -30.61 23.06 0.23
C VAL A 475 -31.73 23.94 0.77
N SER A 476 -32.67 23.37 1.56
CA SER A 476 -33.32 24.02 2.74
C SER A 476 -34.75 23.55 3.08
N TYR A 477 -35.03 23.51 4.39
CA TYR A 477 -36.35 23.39 5.04
C TYR A 477 -37.35 24.52 4.73
N ASN A 478 -36.93 25.64 4.13
CA ASN A 478 -37.75 26.87 3.90
C ASN A 478 -37.69 27.40 2.45
N GLY A 479 -37.29 26.57 1.49
CA GLY A 479 -37.17 26.95 0.07
C GLY A 479 -35.77 26.65 -0.43
N GLY A 480 -35.62 25.47 -1.03
CA GLY A 480 -34.35 25.07 -1.63
C GLY A 480 -34.17 25.67 -3.02
N TYR A 481 -32.92 25.96 -3.35
CA TYR A 481 -32.52 26.25 -4.72
C TYR A 481 -32.07 24.93 -5.37
N ILE A 482 -32.56 24.66 -6.57
CA ILE A 482 -32.07 23.55 -7.38
C ILE A 482 -30.76 23.99 -8.01
N ILE A 483 -29.70 23.29 -7.67
CA ILE A 483 -28.39 23.50 -8.27
C ILE A 483 -28.28 22.63 -9.52
N ASN A 484 -28.20 23.26 -10.71
CA ASN A 484 -27.97 22.56 -11.96
C ASN A 484 -26.46 22.45 -12.23
N GLY A 485 -25.95 21.22 -12.29
CA GLY A 485 -24.54 20.92 -12.51
C GLY A 485 -23.78 20.55 -11.24
N GLU A 486 -22.49 20.29 -11.38
CA GLU A 486 -21.59 19.96 -10.28
C GLU A 486 -21.03 21.25 -9.64
N TYR A 487 -21.09 21.31 -8.32
CA TYR A 487 -20.61 22.43 -7.51
C TYR A 487 -19.54 21.96 -6.54
N LEU A 488 -18.51 22.78 -6.33
CA LEU A 488 -17.55 22.58 -5.25
C LEU A 488 -18.07 23.30 -4.01
N TYR A 489 -18.29 22.54 -2.94
CA TYR A 489 -18.68 23.04 -1.64
C TYR A 489 -17.44 23.14 -0.75
N THR A 490 -17.24 24.28 -0.08
CA THR A 490 -16.08 24.54 0.77
C THR A 490 -16.54 25.11 2.11
N LEU A 491 -16.11 24.47 3.20
CA LEU A 491 -16.36 24.88 4.58
C LEU A 491 -15.05 25.26 5.25
N ILE A 492 -14.97 26.47 5.80
CA ILE A 492 -13.75 26.99 6.43
C ILE A 492 -14.11 27.80 7.67
N SER A 493 -13.30 27.70 8.73
CA SER A 493 -13.53 28.42 9.99
C SER A 493 -12.51 29.53 10.19
N PHE A 494 -12.99 30.70 10.62
CA PHE A 494 -12.16 31.83 11.01
C PHE A 494 -12.89 32.69 12.05
N ASP A 495 -12.15 33.08 13.09
CA ASP A 495 -12.64 33.94 14.18
C ASP A 495 -13.98 33.48 14.79
N GLY A 496 -14.10 32.17 15.03
CA GLY A 496 -15.29 31.56 15.64
C GLY A 496 -16.51 31.40 14.71
N ALA A 497 -16.39 31.78 13.43
CA ALA A 497 -17.44 31.65 12.42
C ALA A 497 -17.08 30.62 11.33
N ILE A 498 -18.11 30.01 10.73
CA ILE A 498 -17.97 29.09 9.60
C ILE A 498 -18.43 29.79 8.32
N TYR A 499 -17.59 29.74 7.29
CA TYR A 499 -17.87 30.23 5.96
C TYR A 499 -18.16 29.04 5.05
N GLU A 500 -19.29 29.12 4.38
CA GLU A 500 -19.77 28.18 3.39
C GLU A 500 -19.63 28.84 2.02
N ILE A 501 -18.75 28.30 1.19
CA ILE A 501 -18.45 28.81 -0.14
C ILE A 501 -18.84 27.74 -1.14
N TRP A 502 -19.68 28.07 -2.12
CA TRP A 502 -20.04 27.13 -3.18
C TRP A 502 -20.03 27.78 -4.56
N PHE A 503 -19.64 27.02 -5.58
CA PHE A 503 -19.63 27.48 -6.96
C PHE A 503 -19.60 26.31 -7.96
N PRO A 504 -20.08 26.50 -9.20
CA PRO A 504 -20.01 25.45 -10.22
C PRO A 504 -18.56 25.09 -10.56
N THR A 505 -18.25 23.79 -10.61
CA THR A 505 -16.93 23.25 -11.02
C THR A 505 -16.68 23.41 -12.52
N SER A 506 -17.74 23.55 -13.31
CA SER A 506 -17.67 23.71 -14.77
C SER A 506 -17.02 25.02 -15.21
N ASN A 507 -16.89 26.00 -14.33
CA ASN A 507 -16.25 27.28 -14.65
C ASN A 507 -14.89 27.39 -13.93
N PRO A 508 -13.76 27.34 -14.66
CA PRO A 508 -12.43 27.36 -14.07
C PRO A 508 -12.12 28.67 -13.32
N GLU A 509 -12.72 29.79 -13.71
CA GLU A 509 -12.55 31.06 -13.01
C GLU A 509 -13.04 30.97 -11.56
N ASN A 510 -14.06 30.15 -11.27
CA ASN A 510 -14.57 30.01 -9.91
C ASN A 510 -13.55 29.35 -8.97
N LEU A 511 -12.78 28.38 -9.48
CA LEU A 511 -11.69 27.76 -8.73
C LEU A 511 -10.57 28.77 -8.47
N GLN A 512 -10.28 29.61 -9.47
CA GLN A 512 -9.32 30.71 -9.33
C GLN A 512 -9.81 31.74 -8.31
N MET A 513 -11.09 32.12 -8.31
CA MET A 513 -11.69 32.97 -7.28
C MET A 513 -11.49 32.39 -5.88
N LEU A 514 -11.79 31.10 -5.67
CA LEU A 514 -11.56 30.46 -4.38
C LEU A 514 -10.09 30.53 -3.95
N SER A 515 -9.15 30.40 -4.89
CA SER A 515 -7.72 30.50 -4.59
C SER A 515 -7.29 31.89 -4.10
N THR A 516 -8.05 32.93 -4.43
CA THR A 516 -7.84 34.32 -3.97
C THR A 516 -8.54 34.65 -2.66
N PHE A 517 -9.36 33.73 -2.14
CA PHE A 517 -10.04 33.91 -0.85
C PHE A 517 -9.01 34.00 0.28
N SER A 518 -9.06 35.08 1.05
CA SER A 518 -8.19 35.28 2.22
C SER A 518 -8.92 35.96 3.35
N PHE A 519 -8.49 35.69 4.58
CA PHE A 519 -9.01 36.38 5.76
C PHE A 519 -8.24 37.67 6.04
N ILE A 520 -8.93 38.63 6.64
CA ILE A 520 -8.38 39.90 7.13
C ILE A 520 -8.08 39.68 8.61
N GLU A 521 -6.79 39.63 8.97
CA GLU A 521 -6.35 39.47 10.37
C GLU A 521 -6.56 40.71 11.23
#